data_AF-A0AAX1EF52-F1
#
_entry.id   AF-A0AAX1EF52-F1
#
_cell.length_a   1.000
_cell.length_b   1.000
_cell.length_c   1.000
_cell.angle_alpha   90.00
_cell.angle_beta   90.00
_cell.angle_gamma   90.00
#
_symmetry.space_group_name_H-M   'P 1'
#
loop_
_entity.id
_entity.type
_entity.pdbx_description
1 polymer ?
#
loop_
_entity_poly.entity_id
_entity_poly.type
_entity_poly.pdbx_seq_one_letter_code
_entity_poly.pdbx_strand_id
1 'polypeptide(L)'
;MLRQALIYIILSILVVIFAKYFHLLVLYIDTFFTYISVKMTSVFSMSHIGLLTRKVIVLIFLPVLIAALPALAYRAVKGGRMPYFMELTWLLWLVIVLSNVLIR
;
A
#
# COMPACT_ATOMS: atom_id res chain seq x y z
N MET A 1 -10.02 -26.76 -23.72
CA MET A 1 -10.74 -25.46 -23.75
C MET A 1 -11.68 -25.28 -22.55
N LEU A 2 -12.53 -26.26 -22.20
CA LEU A 2 -13.46 -26.16 -21.06
C LEU A 2 -12.80 -25.85 -19.70
N ARG A 3 -11.62 -26.43 -19.45
CA ARG A 3 -10.84 -26.23 -18.21
C ARG A 3 -10.34 -24.79 -18.04
N GLN A 4 -9.95 -24.14 -19.14
CA GLN A 4 -9.53 -22.73 -19.12
C GLN A 4 -10.74 -21.82 -18.93
N ALA A 5 -11.86 -22.10 -19.61
CA ALA A 5 -13.11 -21.36 -19.42
C ALA A 5 -13.58 -21.40 -17.95
N LEU A 6 -13.52 -22.57 -17.31
CA LEU A 6 -13.82 -22.70 -15.87
C LEU A 6 -12.88 -21.87 -14.99
N ILE A 7 -11.57 -21.88 -15.27
CA ILE A 7 -10.60 -21.06 -14.53
C ILE A 7 -10.93 -19.57 -14.69
N TYR A 8 -11.26 -19.10 -15.89
CA TYR A 8 -11.64 -17.70 -16.11
C TYR A 8 -12.93 -17.30 -15.39
N ILE A 9 -13.94 -18.17 -15.38
CA ILE A 9 -15.19 -17.93 -14.65
C ILE A 9 -14.92 -17.82 -13.14
N ILE A 10 -14.14 -18.76 -12.59
CA ILE A 10 -13.78 -18.74 -11.18
C ILE A 10 -12.99 -17.47 -10.84
N LEU A 11 -11.98 -17.12 -11.64
CA LEU A 11 -11.18 -15.90 -11.44
C LEU A 11 -12.05 -14.64 -11.49
N SER A 12 -12.99 -14.56 -12.43
CA SER A 12 -13.87 -13.41 -12.58
C SER A 12 -14.77 -13.22 -11.35
N ILE A 13 -15.38 -14.32 -10.86
CA ILE A 13 -16.17 -14.30 -9.62
C ILE A 13 -15.29 -13.89 -8.43
N LEU A 14 -14.07 -14.42 -8.37
CA LEU A 14 -13.10 -14.11 -7.33
C LEU A 14 -12.80 -12.61 -7.29
N VAL A 15 -12.52 -12.00 -8.44
CA VAL A 15 -12.25 -10.55 -8.57
C VAL A 15 -13.43 -9.73 -8.06
N VAL A 16 -14.68 -10.09 -8.42
CA VAL A 16 -15.88 -9.35 -7.98
C VAL A 16 -16.06 -9.44 -6.45
N ILE A 17 -15.86 -10.61 -5.86
CA ILE A 17 -15.95 -10.78 -4.40
C ILE A 17 -14.83 -10.00 -3.69
N PHE A 18 -13.61 -10.07 -4.21
CA PHE A 18 -12.46 -9.37 -3.64
C PHE A 18 -12.45 -7.86 -3.91
N ALA A 19 -13.25 -7.34 -4.86
CA ALA A 19 -13.31 -5.92 -5.16
C ALA A 19 -13.67 -5.08 -3.93
N LYS A 20 -14.62 -5.55 -3.10
CA LYS A 20 -14.99 -4.88 -1.84
C LYS A 20 -13.83 -4.83 -0.86
N TYR A 21 -13.06 -5.92 -0.76
CA TYR A 21 -11.89 -6.00 0.12
C TYR A 21 -10.74 -5.13 -0.40
N PHE A 22 -10.56 -5.05 -1.72
CA PHE A 22 -9.57 -4.17 -2.33
C PHE A 22 -9.87 -2.70 -2.04
N HIS A 23 -11.13 -2.27 -2.17
CA HIS A 23 -11.52 -0.91 -1.83
C HIS A 23 -11.29 -0.59 -0.35
N LEU A 24 -11.67 -1.48 0.56
CA LEU A 24 -11.39 -1.34 1.98
C LEU A 24 -9.89 -1.25 2.27
N LEU A 25 -9.08 -2.07 1.59
CA LEU A 25 -7.63 -2.08 1.75
C LEU A 25 -7.03 -0.72 1.33
N VAL A 26 -7.44 -0.17 0.19
CA VAL A 26 -7.02 1.17 -0.26
C VAL A 26 -7.42 2.24 0.76
N LEU A 27 -8.65 2.20 1.27
CA LEU A 27 -9.15 3.15 2.28
C LEU A 27 -8.31 3.10 3.57
N TYR A 28 -7.98 1.90 4.05
CA TYR A 28 -7.13 1.76 5.24
C TYR A 28 -5.71 2.27 5.00
N ILE A 29 -5.12 2.01 3.83
CA ILE A 29 -3.81 2.54 3.47
C ILE A 29 -3.85 4.07 3.46
N ASP A 30 -4.86 4.68 2.84
CA ASP A 30 -4.98 6.14 2.76
C ASP A 30 -5.21 6.79 4.13
N THR A 31 -6.06 6.17 4.95
CA THR A 31 -6.30 6.61 6.33
C THR A 31 -5.02 6.53 7.16
N PHE A 32 -4.23 5.46 7.00
CA PHE A 32 -2.95 5.29 7.67
C PHE A 32 -1.91 6.31 7.18
N PHE A 33 -1.87 6.60 5.88
CA PHE A 33 -1.04 7.66 5.31
C PHE A 33 -1.38 9.02 5.91
N THR A 34 -2.68 9.33 6.03
CA THR A 34 -3.16 10.57 6.65
C THR A 34 -2.78 10.63 8.13
N TYR A 35 -2.96 9.54 8.87
CA TYR A 35 -2.61 9.45 10.28
C TYR A 35 -1.13 9.73 10.54
N ILE A 36 -0.22 9.06 9.81
CA ILE A 36 1.23 9.28 9.94
C ILE A 36 1.61 10.69 9.50
N SER A 37 1.01 11.18 8.41
CA SER A 37 1.23 12.55 7.93
C SER A 37 0.84 13.59 8.99
N VAL A 38 -0.28 13.40 9.69
CA VAL A 38 -0.71 14.27 10.78
C VAL A 38 0.24 14.14 11.97
N LYS A 39 0.68 12.94 12.35
CA LYS A 39 1.61 12.80 13.48
C LYS A 39 2.96 13.50 13.22
N MET A 40 3.44 13.44 11.98
CA MET A 40 4.64 14.16 11.55
C MET A 40 4.50 15.69 11.51
N THR A 41 3.30 16.27 11.68
CA THR A 41 3.14 17.74 11.84
C THR A 41 3.93 18.29 13.02
N SER A 42 4.14 17.48 14.05
CA SER A 42 4.93 17.87 15.23
C SER A 42 6.43 17.98 14.94
N VAL A 43 6.93 17.30 13.91
CA VAL A 43 8.35 17.22 13.56
C VAL A 43 8.72 18.21 12.45
N PHE A 44 7.78 18.53 11.56
CA PHE A 44 7.99 19.45 10.44
C PHE A 44 7.31 20.79 10.69
N SER A 45 8.01 21.89 10.40
CA SER A 45 7.44 23.24 10.49
C SER A 45 6.15 23.38 9.67
N MET A 46 5.18 24.18 10.14
CA MET A 46 3.94 24.50 9.42
C MET A 46 4.15 25.35 8.14
N SER A 47 5.40 25.56 7.71
CA SER A 47 5.71 26.27 6.47
C SER A 47 5.24 25.47 5.24
N HIS A 48 4.96 26.18 4.15
CA HIS A 48 4.53 25.56 2.88
C HIS A 48 5.56 24.52 2.37
N ILE A 49 6.85 24.83 2.53
CA ILE A 49 7.96 23.94 2.19
C ILE A 49 7.95 22.71 3.11
N GLY A 50 7.78 22.91 4.43
CA GLY A 50 7.69 21.81 5.40
C GLY A 50 6.54 20.84 5.11
N LEU A 51 5.39 21.35 4.67
CA LEU A 51 4.24 20.55 4.27
C LEU A 51 4.51 19.70 3.02
N LEU A 52 5.14 20.27 1.99
CA LEU A 52 5.53 19.56 0.77
C LEU A 52 6.57 18.48 1.06
N THR A 53 7.64 18.83 1.77
CA THR A 53 8.72 17.89 2.14
C THR A 53 8.17 16.73 2.96
N ARG A 54 7.27 17.00 3.92
CA ARG A 54 6.61 15.95 4.71
C ARG A 54 5.83 14.98 3.82
N LYS A 55 5.00 15.50 2.91
CA LYS A 55 4.22 14.65 1.99
C LYS A 55 5.12 13.73 1.16
N VAL A 56 6.21 14.26 0.61
CA VAL A 56 7.16 13.48 -0.19
C VAL A 56 7.84 12.40 0.65
N ILE A 57 8.28 12.72 1.87
CA ILE A 57 8.90 11.76 2.77
C ILE A 57 7.93 10.63 3.13
N VAL A 58 6.68 10.96 3.53
CA VAL A 58 5.69 9.94 3.86
C VAL A 58 5.37 9.08 2.63
N LEU A 59 5.25 9.68 1.44
CA LEU A 59 4.96 8.96 0.20
C LEU A 59 6.01 7.90 -0.14
N ILE A 60 7.29 8.19 0.14
CA ILE A 60 8.39 7.27 -0.13
C ILE A 60 8.51 6.20 0.96
N PHE A 61 8.48 6.60 2.24
CA PHE A 61 8.77 5.68 3.35
C PHE A 61 7.59 4.81 3.76
N LEU A 62 6.36 5.29 3.60
CA LEU A 62 5.18 4.55 4.03
C LEU A 62 5.00 3.19 3.34
N PRO A 63 5.09 3.06 2.00
CA PRO A 63 4.94 1.76 1.36
C PRO A 63 6.02 0.77 1.79
N VAL A 64 7.25 1.24 2.04
CA VAL A 64 8.34 0.41 2.57
C VAL A 64 8.00 -0.08 3.98
N LEU A 65 7.49 0.79 4.85
CA LEU A 65 7.08 0.43 6.22
C LEU A 65 5.92 -0.56 6.23
N ILE A 66 4.92 -0.37 5.36
CA ILE A 66 3.78 -1.29 5.24
C ILE A 66 4.25 -2.65 4.72
N ALA A 67 5.11 -2.68 3.69
CA ALA A 67 5.68 -3.92 3.16
C ALA A 67 6.64 -4.60 4.13
N ALA A 68 7.28 -3.85 5.04
CA ALA A 68 8.16 -4.39 6.05
C ALA A 68 7.41 -5.25 7.07
N LEU A 69 6.14 -4.94 7.38
CA LEU A 69 5.33 -5.74 8.31
C LEU A 69 5.21 -7.22 7.89
N PRO A 70 4.70 -7.57 6.69
CA PRO A 70 4.64 -8.95 6.24
C PRO A 70 6.04 -9.53 6.00
N ALA A 71 7.02 -8.73 5.58
CA ALA A 71 8.39 -9.21 5.38
C ALA A 71 9.09 -9.62 6.69
N LEU A 72 8.88 -8.86 7.76
CA LEU A 72 9.37 -9.20 9.10
C LEU A 72 8.64 -10.41 9.66
N ALA A 73 7.31 -10.50 9.49
CA ALA A 73 6.54 -11.67 9.88
C ALA A 73 7.02 -12.93 9.13
N TYR A 74 7.26 -12.83 7.82
CA TYR A 74 7.82 -13.92 7.01
C TYR A 74 9.22 -14.32 7.50
N ARG A 75 10.08 -13.33 7.78
CA ARG A 75 11.43 -13.59 8.29
C ARG A 75 11.41 -14.25 9.67
N ALA A 76 10.48 -13.88 10.55
CA ALA A 76 10.34 -14.49 11.87
C ALA A 76 9.92 -15.96 11.78
N VAL A 77 9.02 -16.31 10.87
CA VAL A 77 8.50 -17.69 10.72
C VAL A 77 9.44 -18.57 9.88
N LYS A 78 9.97 -18.05 8.77
CA LYS A 78 10.75 -18.80 7.78
C LYS A 78 12.26 -18.53 7.80
N GLY A 79 12.75 -17.58 8.60
CA GLY A 79 14.17 -17.25 8.72
C GLY A 79 14.81 -16.55 7.51
N GLY A 80 14.19 -16.61 6.34
CA GLY A 80 14.68 -16.04 5.08
C GLY A 80 14.16 -14.64 4.77
N ARG A 81 14.74 -14.00 3.74
CA ARG A 81 14.19 -12.76 3.17
C ARG A 81 12.92 -13.09 2.38
N MET A 82 11.89 -12.25 2.54
CA MET A 82 10.64 -12.42 1.80
C MET A 82 10.89 -12.26 0.29
N PRO A 83 10.53 -13.25 -0.55
CA PRO A 83 10.52 -13.05 -1.99
C PRO A 83 9.44 -12.02 -2.34
N TYR A 84 9.72 -11.17 -3.33
CA TYR A 84 8.82 -10.11 -3.81
C TYR A 84 8.63 -8.89 -2.89
N PHE A 85 9.58 -8.61 -1.98
CA PHE A 85 9.51 -7.44 -1.09
C PHE A 85 9.46 -6.11 -1.87
N MET A 86 10.30 -5.97 -2.90
CA MET A 86 10.36 -4.74 -3.69
C MET A 86 9.09 -4.57 -4.52
N GLU A 87 8.58 -5.64 -5.10
CA GLU A 87 7.39 -5.68 -5.92
C GLU A 87 6.15 -5.31 -5.09
N LEU A 88 6.04 -5.82 -3.87
CA LEU A 88 4.99 -5.43 -2.93
C LEU A 88 5.09 -3.95 -2.54
N THR A 89 6.31 -3.48 -2.25
CA THR A 89 6.57 -2.07 -1.92
C THR A 89 6.17 -1.16 -3.07
N TRP A 90 6.55 -1.51 -4.30
CA TRP A 90 6.18 -0.77 -5.51
C TRP A 90 4.68 -0.75 -5.76
N LEU A 91 4.00 -1.88 -5.57
CA LEU A 91 2.55 -1.97 -5.72
C LEU A 91 1.84 -1.05 -4.72
N LEU A 92 2.26 -1.09 -3.45
CA LEU A 92 1.74 -0.20 -2.41
C LEU A 92 2.03 1.27 -2.72
N TRP A 93 3.23 1.58 -3.20
CA TRP A 93 3.60 2.94 -3.59
C TRP A 93 2.70 3.46 -4.71
N LEU A 94 2.47 2.65 -5.76
CA LEU A 94 1.58 3.03 -6.87
C LEU A 94 0.16 3.30 -6.38
N VAL A 95 -0.39 2.45 -5.50
CA VAL A 95 -1.72 2.66 -4.91
C VAL A 95 -1.77 3.99 -4.16
N ILE A 96 -0.80 4.26 -3.28
CA ILE A 96 -0.76 5.49 -2.48
C ILE A 96 -0.63 6.73 -3.39
N VAL A 97 0.26 6.68 -4.37
CA VAL A 97 0.47 7.77 -5.33
C VAL A 97 -0.81 8.04 -6.12
N LEU A 98 -1.44 7.02 -6.69
CA LEU A 98 -2.66 7.19 -7.47
C LEU A 98 -3.79 7.76 -6.60
N SER A 99 -3.94 7.29 -5.36
CA SER A 99 -4.95 7.80 -4.44
C SER A 99 -4.68 9.24 -3.98
N ASN A 100 -3.43 9.61 -3.70
CA ASN A 100 -3.13 10.93 -3.12
C ASN A 100 -2.79 12.02 -4.15
N VAL A 101 -2.32 11.64 -5.33
CA VAL A 101 -1.92 12.57 -6.41
C VAL A 101 -3.01 12.70 -7.47
N LEU A 102 -3.74 11.62 -7.79
CA LEU A 102 -4.69 11.60 -8.91
C LEU A 102 -6.15 11.86 -8.51
N ILE A 103 -6.57 11.38 -7.34
CA ILE A 103 -7.97 11.44 -6.88
C ILE A 103 -8.24 12.73 -6.05
N ARG A 104 -7.19 13.49 -5.71
CA ARG A 104 -7.29 14.67 -4.85
C ARG A 104 -7.43 15.98 -5.63
#